data_AF-A0A1J5JSZ0-F1
#
_entry.id   AF-A0A1J5JSZ0-F1
#
_cell.length_a   1.000
_cell.length_b   1.000
_cell.length_c   1.000
_cell.angle_alpha   90.00
_cell.angle_beta   90.00
_cell.angle_gamma   90.00
#
_symmetry.space_group_name_H-M   'P 1'
#
loop_
_entity.id
_entity.type
_entity.pdbx_description
1 polymer ?
#
loop_
_entity_poly.entity_id
_entity_poly.type
_entity_poly.pdbx_seq_one_letter_code
_entity_poly.pdbx_strand_id
1 'polypeptide(L)' 'MRLLARAGLPVTLPDLDPATFRAALGHDKKIRQGQLRMVLPESLGRVRLVPISIEEIAAVVENGAAAEG' A
#
# COMPACT_ATOMS: atom_id res chain seq x y z
N MET A 1 0.36 2.04 15.85
CA MET A 1 -0.73 2.94 15.40
C MET A 1 -2.01 2.64 16.18
N ARG A 2 -2.62 3.59 16.89
CA ARG A 2 -3.88 3.34 17.64
C ARG A 2 -5.05 4.25 17.24
N LEU A 3 -4.82 5.30 16.45
CA LEU A 3 -5.87 6.25 16.08
C LEU A 3 -6.97 5.59 15.21
N LEU A 4 -6.57 4.90 14.14
CA LEU A 4 -7.51 4.25 13.21
C LEU A 4 -8.36 3.20 13.91
N ALA A 5 -7.75 2.31 14.70
CA ALA A 5 -8.46 1.31 15.49
C ALA A 5 -9.43 1.93 16.51
N ARG A 6 -9.04 3.02 17.18
CA ARG A 6 -9.93 3.74 18.12
C ARG A 6 -11.10 4.45 17.44
N ALA A 7 -10.94 4.80 16.16
CA ALA A 7 -12.02 5.32 15.33
C ALA A 7 -12.91 4.21 14.73
N GLY A 8 -12.64 2.94 15.05
CA GLY A 8 -13.38 1.79 14.51
C GLY A 8 -13.04 1.47 13.04
N LEU A 9 -11.91 1.97 12.53
CA LEU A 9 -11.49 1.71 11.15
C LEU A 9 -10.67 0.41 11.07
N PRO A 10 -10.76 -0.34 9.95
CA PRO A 10 -9.89 -1.47 9.68
C PRO A 10 -8.43 -1.03 9.66
N VAL A 11 -7.57 -1.79 10.34
CA VAL A 11 -6.11 -1.55 10.37
C VAL A 11 -5.31 -2.74 9.85
N THR A 12 -5.98 -3.86 9.61
CA THR A 12 -5.46 -5.03 8.92
C THR A 12 -5.97 -5.00 7.48
N LEU A 13 -5.11 -5.43 6.55
CA LEU A 13 -5.54 -5.68 5.19
C LEU A 13 -6.43 -6.94 5.16
N PRO A 14 -7.53 -6.94 4.40
CA PRO A 14 -8.29 -8.16 4.15
C PRO A 14 -7.48 -9.11 3.26
N ASP A 15 -7.87 -10.39 3.23
CA ASP A 15 -7.34 -11.35 2.26
C ASP A 15 -7.51 -10.80 0.85
N LEU A 16 -6.38 -10.62 0.18
CA LEU A 16 -6.30 -9.93 -1.09
C LEU A 16 -5.63 -10.85 -2.10
N ASP A 17 -6.30 -11.12 -3.22
CA ASP A 17 -5.66 -11.80 -4.34
C ASP A 17 -4.56 -10.89 -4.94
N PRO A 18 -3.28 -11.30 -4.90
CA PRO A 18 -2.18 -10.46 -5.36
C PRO A 18 -2.29 -10.08 -6.84
N ALA A 19 -2.84 -10.98 -7.67
CA ALA A 19 -3.03 -10.72 -9.09
C ALA A 19 -4.07 -9.62 -9.33
N THR A 20 -5.21 -9.68 -8.62
CA THR A 20 -6.25 -8.65 -8.66
C THR A 20 -5.74 -7.31 -8.12
N PHE A 21 -4.96 -7.33 -7.04
CA PHE A 21 -4.35 -6.12 -6.49
C PHE A 21 -3.37 -5.46 -7.46
N ARG A 22 -2.49 -6.24 -8.08
CA ARG A 22 -1.54 -5.75 -9.09
C ARG A 22 -2.26 -5.16 -10.29
N ALA A 23 -3.32 -5.82 -10.77
CA ALA A 23 -4.15 -5.30 -11.85
C ALA A 23 -4.80 -3.97 -11.47
N ALA A 24 -5.35 -3.86 -10.26
CA ALA A 24 -5.96 -2.62 -9.75
C ALA A 24 -4.96 -1.47 -9.66
N LEU A 25 -3.73 -1.72 -9.18
CA LEU A 25 -2.66 -0.73 -9.18
C LEU A 25 -2.32 -0.25 -10.60
N GLY A 26 -2.30 -1.16 -11.57
CA GLY A 26 -2.05 -0.87 -12.98
C GLY A 26 -3.04 0.12 -13.63
N HIS A 27 -4.24 0.28 -13.06
CA HIS A 27 -5.24 1.25 -13.52
C HIS A 27 -5.13 2.63 -12.85
N ASP A 28 -4.21 2.83 -11.90
CA ASP A 28 -4.08 4.11 -11.20
C ASP A 28 -3.52 5.21 -12.13
N LYS A 29 -4.22 6.35 -12.18
CA LYS A 29 -3.88 7.51 -13.04
C LYS A 29 -2.52 8.16 -12.72
N LYS A 30 -1.87 7.80 -11.61
CA LYS A 30 -0.54 8.31 -11.19
C LYS A 30 0.61 7.44 -11.73
N ILE A 31 0.32 6.38 -12.46
CA ILE A 31 1.35 5.62 -13.17
C ILE A 31 1.98 6.48 -14.27
N ARG A 32 3.30 6.64 -14.18
CA ARG A 32 4.17 7.14 -15.25
C ARG A 32 5.30 6.14 -15.38
N GLN A 33 5.44 5.50 -16.55
CA GLN A 33 6.52 4.56 -16.84
C GLN A 33 6.65 3.38 -15.83
N GLY A 34 5.53 2.85 -15.32
CA GLY A 34 5.56 1.71 -14.39
C GLY A 34 5.88 2.06 -12.93
N GLN A 35 6.03 3.35 -12.62
CA GLN A 35 6.22 3.83 -11.24
C GLN A 35 4.98 4.55 -10.74
N LEU A 36 4.63 4.29 -9.48
CA LEU A 36 3.58 4.98 -8.74
C LEU A 36 4.22 5.98 -7.77
N ARG A 37 3.80 7.25 -7.85
CA ARG A 37 4.17 8.24 -6.82
C ARG A 37 3.33 8.02 -5.57
N MET A 38 3.95 7.45 -4.55
CA MET A 38 3.33 7.18 -3.26
C MET A 38 3.62 8.28 -2.25
N VAL A 39 2.69 8.46 -1.31
CA VAL A 39 2.85 9.32 -0.13
C VAL A 39 3.29 8.42 1.03
N LEU A 40 4.51 8.59 1.50
CA LEU A 40 5.03 7.87 2.67
C LEU A 40 5.05 8.81 3.89
N PRO A 41 4.28 8.51 4.95
CA PRO A 41 4.38 9.24 6.21
C PRO A 41 5.74 8.99 6.88
N GLU A 42 6.47 10.06 7.20
CA GLU A 42 7.72 9.98 7.98
C GLU A 42 7.45 10.23 9.46
N SER A 43 6.54 11.17 9.74
CA SER A 43 6.02 11.47 11.07
C SER A 43 4.63 12.11 10.94
N LEU A 44 3.93 12.32 12.05
CA LEU A 44 2.64 13.00 12.02
C LEU A 44 2.81 14.42 11.44
N GLY A 45 2.05 14.73 10.38
CA GLY A 45 2.13 16.01 9.68
C GLY A 45 3.27 16.13 8.67
N ARG A 46 4.11 15.10 8.50
CA ARG A 46 5.23 15.10 7.53
C ARG A 46 5.16 13.88 6.62
N VAL A 47 5.16 14.16 5.32
CA VAL A 47 5.12 13.12 4.28
C VAL A 47 6.20 13.34 3.24
N ARG A 48 6.65 12.26 2.62
CA ARG A 48 7.55 12.28 1.47
C ARG A 48 6.88 11.62 0.27
N LEU A 49 7.01 12.25 -0.90
CA LEU A 49 6.58 11.68 -2.17
C LEU A 49 7.72 10.83 -2.74
N VAL A 50 7.48 9.54 -2.94
CA VAL A 50 8.49 8.59 -3.41
C VAL A 50 7.95 7.84 -4.63
N PRO A 51 8.71 7.76 -5.73
CA PRO A 51 8.38 6.82 -6.81
C PRO A 51 8.71 5.41 -6.33
N ILE A 52 7.71 4.52 -6.38
CA ILE A 52 7.85 3.10 -6.02
C ILE A 52 7.35 2.26 -7.20
N SER A 53 8.03 1.17 -7.52
CA SER A 53 7.59 0.26 -8.57
C SER A 53 6.37 -0.54 -8.12
N ILE A 54 5.56 -0.98 -9.09
CA ILE A 54 4.38 -1.83 -8.79
C ILE A 54 4.82 -3.15 -8.15
N GLU A 55 5.97 -3.68 -8.57
CA GLU A 55 6.58 -4.91 -8.07
C GLU A 55 6.94 -4.80 -6.58
N GLU A 56 7.55 -3.69 -6.15
CA GLU A 56 7.85 -3.45 -4.73
C GLU A 56 6.58 -3.35 -3.88
N ILE A 57 5.53 -2.71 -4.40
CA ILE A 57 4.24 -2.60 -3.70
C ILE A 57 3.59 -3.98 -3.56
N ALA A 58 3.57 -4.77 -4.63
CA ALA A 58 3.01 -6.11 -4.62
C ALA A 58 3.74 -7.01 -3.61
N ALA A 59 5.07 -6.98 -3.59
CA ALA A 59 5.87 -7.77 -2.66
C ALA A 59 5.56 -7.45 -1.19
N VAL A 60 5.33 -6.18 -0.83
CA VAL A 60 4.98 -5.82 0.55
C VAL A 60 3.59 -6.30 0.93
N VAL A 61 2.62 -6.26 0.01
CA VAL A 61 1.26 -6.73 0.28
C VAL A 61 1.22 -8.26 0.40
N GLU A 62 1.97 -8.97 -0.44
CA GLU A 62 2.14 -10.44 -0.35
C GLU A 62 2.81 -10.85 0.98
N ASN A 63 3.88 -10.15 1.39
CA ASN A 63 4.58 -10.44 2.65
C ASN A 63 3.77 -10.01 3.89
N GLY A 64 3.00 -8.93 3.80
CA GLY A 64 2.10 -8.48 4.87
C GLY A 64 0.92 -9.42 5.10
N ALA A 65 0.45 -10.09 4.04
CA ALA A 65 -0.56 -11.15 4.13
C ALA A 65 0.03 -12.46 4.70
N ALA A 66 1.32 -12.74 4.48
CA ALA A 66 1.99 -13.94 5.00
C ALA A 66 2.49 -13.83 6.46
N ALA A 67 2.50 -12.62 7.04
CA ALA A 67 3.02 -12.39 8.40
C ALA A 67 1.99 -12.63 9.52
N GLU A 68 0.77 -13.05 9.20
CA GLU A 68 -0.28 -13.43 10.17
C GLU A 68 -0.68 -14.91 10.05
N GLY A 69 0.32 -15.81 9.98
CA GLY A 69 0.17 -17.27 10.11
C GLY A 69 0.63 -17.79 11.47
#